data_AF-X0SUY3-F1
#
_entry.id   AF-X0SUY3-F1
#
_cell.length_a   1.000
_cell.length_b   1.000
_cell.length_c   1.000
_cell.angle_alpha   90.00
_cell.angle_beta   90.00
_cell.angle_gamma   90.00
#
_symmetry.space_group_name_H-M   'P 1'
#
loop_
_entity.id
_entity.type
_entity.pdbx_description
1 polymer ?
#
loop_
_entity_poly.entity_id
_entity_poly.type
_entity_poly.pdbx_seq_one_letter_code
_entity_poly.pdbx_strand_id
1 'polypeptide(L)'
;GFDVEQVVAGFGTCPLAPVASDDLKAIGLTNDAVLYGGQAYYAVQATDEALEQIIDQIPSSASRDYGKPFYEIFQAYEGDFYKIDPLLFSPAEVIINNLTSGKTYRAGRPNLEVLRGILE
;
A
#
# COMPACT_ATOMS: atom_id res chain seq x y z
N GLY A 1 12.70 -8.31 -8.81
CA GLY A 1 12.19 -7.05 -8.23
C GLY A 1 12.50 -5.93 -9.20
N PHE A 2 11.83 -4.79 -9.06
CA PHE A 2 12.14 -3.57 -9.82
C PHE A 2 13.41 -2.92 -9.26
N ASP A 3 14.24 -2.34 -10.13
CA ASP A 3 15.42 -1.60 -9.70
C ASP A 3 15.01 -0.22 -9.17
N VAL A 4 15.16 -0.02 -7.86
CA VAL A 4 14.75 1.23 -7.19
C VAL A 4 15.65 2.41 -7.54
N GLU A 5 16.83 2.21 -8.11
CA GLU A 5 17.68 3.29 -8.61
C GLU A 5 17.04 4.01 -9.81
N GLN A 6 16.06 3.39 -10.47
CA GLN A 6 15.27 4.02 -11.55
C GLN A 6 14.25 5.04 -11.01
N VAL A 7 13.98 5.08 -9.70
CA VAL A 7 13.07 6.04 -9.08
C VAL A 7 13.78 7.37 -8.86
N VAL A 8 13.32 8.41 -9.56
CA VAL A 8 13.91 9.76 -9.50
C VAL A 8 13.34 10.57 -8.34
N ALA A 9 12.04 10.42 -8.09
CA ALA A 9 11.36 11.12 -7.00
C ALA A 9 10.13 10.35 -6.52
N GLY A 10 9.76 10.58 -5.25
CA GLY A 10 8.56 10.04 -4.64
C GLY A 10 7.81 11.11 -3.84
N PHE A 11 6.49 11.05 -3.89
CA PHE A 11 5.57 11.82 -3.05
C PHE A 11 4.45 10.89 -2.57
N GLY A 12 3.89 11.13 -1.39
CA GLY A 12 2.77 10.34 -0.93
C GLY A 12 1.92 11.06 0.09
N THR A 13 0.68 10.61 0.19
CA THR A 13 -0.29 11.06 1.19
C THR A 13 -0.90 9.87 1.89
N CYS A 14 -1.18 10.02 3.17
CA CYS A 14 -1.81 8.98 3.98
C CYS A 14 -2.68 9.67 5.05
N PRO A 15 -3.88 9.15 5.36
CA PRO A 15 -4.66 9.65 6.48
C PRO A 15 -3.92 9.44 7.80
N LEU A 16 -4.08 10.37 8.74
CA LEU A 16 -3.57 10.17 10.09
C LEU A 16 -4.53 9.24 10.84
N ALA A 17 -4.03 8.10 11.29
CA ALA A 17 -4.78 7.18 12.13
C ALA A 17 -5.16 7.86 13.48
N PRO A 18 -6.34 7.57 14.04
CA PRO A 18 -6.68 8.05 15.38
C PRO A 18 -5.78 7.38 16.42
N VAL A 19 -5.64 8.02 17.57
CA VAL A 19 -4.86 7.48 18.69
C VAL A 19 -5.61 6.29 19.29
N ALA A 20 -4.99 5.11 19.26
CA ALA A 20 -5.56 3.89 19.82
C ALA A 20 -5.48 3.88 21.36
N SER A 21 -6.26 2.97 21.97
CA SER A 21 -6.23 2.72 23.42
C SER A 21 -4.99 1.96 23.89
N ASP A 22 -4.34 1.22 22.98
CA ASP A 22 -3.22 0.33 23.26
C ASP A 22 -2.37 0.12 22.00
N ASP A 23 -1.13 -0.34 22.19
CA ASP A 23 -0.14 -0.49 21.12
C ASP A 23 -0.57 -1.51 20.05
N LEU A 24 -1.27 -2.58 20.44
CA LEU A 24 -1.67 -3.63 19.50
C LEU A 24 -2.73 -3.09 18.52
N LYS A 25 -3.71 -2.35 19.02
CA LYS A 25 -4.65 -1.62 18.15
C LYS A 25 -3.96 -0.50 17.37
N ALA A 26 -2.99 0.21 17.96
CA ALA A 26 -2.23 1.25 17.27
C ALA A 26 -1.49 0.71 16.04
N ILE A 27 -0.90 -0.48 16.15
CA ILE A 27 -0.26 -1.19 15.02
C ILE A 27 -1.29 -1.45 13.91
N GLY A 28 -2.50 -1.91 14.28
CA GLY A 28 -3.60 -2.12 13.33
C GLY A 28 -3.97 -0.84 12.58
N LEU A 29 -4.37 0.19 13.31
CA LEU A 29 -4.90 1.43 12.73
C LEU A 29 -3.87 2.18 11.89
N THR A 30 -2.60 2.20 12.30
CA THR A 30 -1.54 2.88 11.53
C THR A 30 -1.19 2.13 10.25
N ASN A 31 -1.21 0.79 10.25
CA ASN A 31 -1.08 0.01 9.01
C ASN A 31 -2.31 0.21 8.11
N ASP A 32 -3.52 0.13 8.65
CA ASP A 32 -4.76 0.31 7.88
C ASP A 32 -4.78 1.66 7.15
N ALA A 33 -4.28 2.72 7.78
CA ALA A 33 -4.14 4.03 7.16
C ALA A 33 -3.30 4.00 5.86
N VAL A 34 -2.22 3.21 5.83
CA VAL A 34 -1.37 3.05 4.64
C VAL A 34 -1.99 2.09 3.64
N LEU A 35 -2.39 0.90 4.10
CA LEU A 35 -2.92 -0.21 3.31
C LEU A 35 -4.20 0.18 2.56
N TYR A 36 -5.06 0.96 3.21
CA TYR A 36 -6.38 1.30 2.69
C TYR A 36 -6.55 2.79 2.36
N GLY A 37 -5.62 3.65 2.78
CA GLY A 37 -5.68 5.09 2.51
C GLY A 37 -4.43 5.72 1.90
N GLY A 38 -3.30 5.01 1.89
CA GLY A 38 -2.04 5.50 1.36
C GLY A 38 -2.07 5.65 -0.16
N GLN A 39 -1.65 6.79 -0.66
CA GLN A 39 -1.48 7.05 -2.08
C GLN A 39 -0.03 7.44 -2.33
N ALA A 40 0.65 6.71 -3.21
CA ALA A 40 2.05 6.94 -3.56
C ALA A 40 2.19 7.36 -5.02
N TYR A 41 3.03 8.36 -5.26
CA TYR A 41 3.32 8.94 -6.56
C TYR A 41 4.82 8.84 -6.80
N TYR A 42 5.22 8.25 -7.92
CA TYR A 42 6.61 8.10 -8.29
C TYR A 42 6.89 8.70 -9.66
N ALA A 43 8.01 9.40 -9.79
CA ALA A 43 8.62 9.74 -11.06
C ALA A 43 9.77 8.77 -11.32
N VAL A 44 9.73 8.07 -12.45
CA VAL A 44 10.63 6.94 -12.74
C VAL A 44 11.23 7.10 -14.14
N GLN A 45 12.49 6.69 -14.32
CA GLN A 45 13.12 6.55 -15.63
C GLN A 45 13.30 5.06 -15.94
N ALA A 46 12.37 4.45 -16.66
CA ALA A 46 12.43 3.01 -16.99
C ALA A 46 11.80 2.72 -18.35
N THR A 47 11.84 1.45 -18.80
CA THR A 47 11.04 1.02 -19.95
C THR A 47 9.59 0.85 -19.54
N ASP A 48 8.68 1.08 -20.49
CA ASP A 48 7.24 0.91 -20.25
C ASP A 48 6.90 -0.54 -19.91
N GLU A 49 7.56 -1.50 -20.56
CA GLU A 49 7.36 -2.93 -20.32
C GLU A 49 7.73 -3.34 -18.89
N ALA A 50 8.77 -2.71 -18.31
CA ALA A 50 9.16 -2.98 -16.93
C ALA A 50 8.11 -2.48 -15.93
N LEU A 51 7.49 -1.33 -16.22
CA LEU A 51 6.43 -0.76 -15.39
C LEU A 51 5.13 -1.57 -15.50
N GLU A 52 4.76 -1.98 -16.71
CA GLU A 52 3.57 -2.82 -16.98
C GLU A 52 3.63 -4.17 -16.26
N GLN A 53 4.84 -4.74 -16.09
CA GLN A 53 5.01 -6.00 -15.36
C GLN A 53 4.76 -5.88 -13.86
N ILE A 54 4.96 -4.70 -13.27
CA ILE A 54 4.92 -4.52 -11.81
C ILE A 54 3.71 -3.74 -11.31
N ILE A 55 3.10 -2.90 -12.15
CA ILE A 55 2.14 -1.88 -11.70
C ILE A 55 0.98 -2.49 -10.89
N ASP A 56 0.43 -3.62 -11.34
CA ASP A 56 -0.70 -4.28 -10.68
C ASP A 56 -0.32 -5.08 -9.43
N GLN A 57 0.98 -5.25 -9.17
CA GLN A 57 1.51 -5.97 -8.00
C GLN A 57 1.90 -5.04 -6.84
N ILE A 58 1.99 -3.73 -7.10
CA ILE A 58 2.42 -2.74 -6.11
C ILE A 58 1.33 -2.40 -5.08
N PRO A 59 0.04 -2.21 -5.43
CA PRO A 59 -0.96 -1.84 -4.43
C PRO A 59 -1.19 -2.95 -3.40
N SER A 60 -1.56 -2.58 -2.18
CA SER A 60 -1.93 -3.54 -1.13
C SER A 60 -3.02 -4.53 -1.57
N SER A 61 -3.90 -4.11 -2.50
CA SER A 61 -4.95 -4.97 -3.07
C SER A 61 -4.45 -6.14 -3.91
N ALA A 62 -3.16 -6.19 -4.25
CA ALA A 62 -2.53 -7.33 -4.89
C ALA A 62 -2.25 -8.48 -3.91
N SER A 63 -2.23 -8.20 -2.60
CA SER A 63 -2.00 -9.20 -1.58
C SER A 63 -3.20 -10.13 -1.39
N ARG A 64 -2.93 -11.41 -1.09
CA ARG A 64 -3.97 -12.37 -0.72
C ARG A 64 -4.66 -12.07 0.61
N ASP A 65 -3.99 -11.30 1.48
CA ASP A 65 -4.48 -10.99 2.84
C ASP A 65 -5.30 -9.68 2.86
N TYR A 66 -5.41 -8.99 1.73
CA TYR A 66 -6.12 -7.72 1.61
C TYR A 66 -7.63 -7.83 1.87
N GLY A 67 -8.20 -6.79 2.46
CA GLY A 67 -9.65 -6.58 2.56
C GLY A 67 -10.22 -6.67 3.98
N LYS A 68 -9.37 -6.87 4.99
CA LYS A 68 -9.73 -6.87 6.41
C LYS A 68 -8.86 -5.91 7.20
N PRO A 69 -9.34 -5.35 8.32
CA PRO A 69 -8.48 -4.57 9.23
C PRO A 69 -7.20 -5.33 9.59
N PHE A 70 -6.06 -4.64 9.59
CA PHE A 70 -4.75 -5.25 9.84
C PHE A 70 -4.69 -5.93 11.20
N TYR A 71 -5.41 -5.40 12.20
CA TYR A 71 -5.54 -6.03 13.50
C TYR A 71 -6.12 -7.46 13.41
N GLU A 72 -7.16 -7.66 12.59
CA GLU A 72 -7.77 -8.99 12.40
C GLU A 72 -6.83 -9.94 11.66
N ILE A 73 -6.12 -9.43 10.64
CA ILE A 73 -5.10 -10.19 9.91
C ILE A 73 -3.99 -10.63 10.85
N PHE A 74 -3.48 -9.69 11.66
CA PHE A 74 -2.41 -9.95 12.61
C PHE A 74 -2.82 -10.97 13.67
N GLN A 75 -4.05 -10.91 14.18
CA GLN A 75 -4.60 -11.92 15.09
C GLN A 75 -4.78 -13.28 14.42
N ALA A 76 -5.23 -13.34 13.16
CA ALA A 76 -5.40 -14.59 12.42
C ALA A 76 -4.07 -15.35 12.23
N TYR A 77 -2.94 -14.63 12.23
CA TYR A 77 -1.59 -15.19 12.19
C TYR A 77 -0.92 -15.31 13.56
N GLU A 78 -1.69 -15.18 14.66
CA GLU A 78 -1.19 -15.29 16.05
C GLU A 78 -0.08 -14.29 16.38
N GLY A 79 -0.09 -13.13 15.72
CA GLY A 79 0.91 -12.09 15.89
C GLY A 79 2.23 -12.32 15.14
N ASP A 80 2.27 -13.27 14.22
CA ASP A 80 3.46 -13.59 13.41
C ASP A 80 3.47 -12.82 12.09
N PHE A 81 4.21 -11.71 12.05
CA PHE A 81 4.40 -10.89 10.84
C PHE A 81 4.95 -11.67 9.64
N TYR A 82 5.74 -12.73 9.86
CA TYR A 82 6.36 -13.48 8.76
C TYR A 82 5.38 -14.36 7.99
N LYS A 83 4.18 -14.59 8.55
CA LYS A 83 3.11 -15.35 7.89
C LYS A 83 2.21 -14.48 7.02
N ILE A 84 2.21 -13.16 7.26
CA ILE A 84 1.49 -12.18 6.45
C ILE A 84 2.18 -12.06 5.10
N ASP A 85 1.40 -12.03 4.04
CA ASP A 85 1.90 -11.78 2.70
C ASP A 85 2.65 -10.43 2.65
N PRO A 86 3.95 -10.42 2.30
CA PRO A 86 4.74 -9.19 2.32
C PRO A 86 4.22 -8.12 1.35
N LEU A 87 3.47 -8.51 0.30
CA LEU A 87 2.86 -7.55 -0.62
C LEU A 87 1.76 -6.71 0.04
N LEU A 88 1.25 -7.12 1.20
CA LEU A 88 0.25 -6.35 1.94
C LEU A 88 0.81 -5.02 2.43
N PHE A 89 2.11 -4.94 2.73
CA PHE A 89 2.78 -3.73 3.25
C PHE A 89 3.08 -2.72 2.14
N SER A 90 2.00 -2.28 1.51
CA SER A 90 1.99 -1.49 0.28
C SER A 90 0.93 -0.39 0.38
N PRO A 91 1.02 0.68 -0.43
CA PRO A 91 0.00 1.73 -0.45
C PRO A 91 -1.32 1.18 -1.03
N ALA A 92 -2.44 1.81 -0.66
CA ALA A 92 -3.73 1.53 -1.27
C ALA A 92 -3.75 1.84 -2.77
N GLU A 93 -3.00 2.85 -3.19
CA GLU A 93 -2.91 3.29 -4.59
C GLU A 93 -1.50 3.73 -4.97
N VAL A 94 -1.09 3.42 -6.19
CA VAL A 94 0.16 3.89 -6.79
C VAL A 94 -0.10 4.58 -8.12
N ILE A 95 0.63 5.68 -8.34
CA ILE A 95 0.70 6.40 -9.61
C ILE A 95 2.18 6.52 -10.00
N ILE A 96 2.54 6.04 -11.19
CA ILE A 96 3.90 6.12 -11.71
C ILE A 96 3.91 6.96 -12.98
N ASN A 97 4.64 8.07 -12.97
CA ASN A 97 4.96 8.84 -14.17
C ASN A 97 6.32 8.39 -14.73
N ASN A 98 6.31 7.82 -15.93
CA ASN A 98 7.52 7.45 -16.64
C ASN A 98 8.11 8.68 -17.35
N LEU A 99 9.22 9.19 -16.85
CA LEU A 99 9.93 10.35 -17.41
C LEU A 99 10.57 10.04 -18.77
N THR A 100 10.80 8.76 -19.09
CA THR A 100 11.38 8.33 -20.38
C THR A 100 10.35 8.40 -21.50
N SER A 101 9.13 7.89 -21.27
CA SER A 101 8.07 7.79 -22.30
C SER A 101 6.99 8.87 -22.19
N GLY A 102 6.88 9.52 -21.04
CA GLY A 102 5.79 10.45 -20.71
C GLY A 102 4.48 9.77 -20.27
N LYS A 103 4.40 8.43 -20.29
CA LYS A 103 3.19 7.71 -19.86
C LYS A 103 3.01 7.78 -18.34
N THR A 104 1.75 7.63 -17.92
CA THR A 104 1.39 7.52 -16.51
C THR A 104 0.62 6.23 -16.29
N TYR A 105 1.07 5.47 -15.29
CA TYR A 105 0.48 4.20 -14.86
C TYR A 105 -0.19 4.42 -13.50
N ARG A 106 -1.33 3.75 -13.28
CA ARG A 106 -2.07 3.83 -12.02
C ARG A 106 -2.69 2.49 -11.70
N ALA A 107 -2.54 2.04 -10.45
CA ALA A 107 -3.18 0.83 -9.95
C ALA A 107 -3.57 0.99 -8.48
N GLY A 108 -4.55 0.19 -8.05
CA GLY A 108 -5.13 0.28 -6.72
C GLY A 108 -6.13 1.42 -6.58
N ARG A 109 -6.58 1.65 -5.34
CA ARG A 109 -7.46 2.73 -4.92
C ARG A 109 -7.59 2.75 -3.40
N PRO A 110 -7.84 3.90 -2.77
CA PRO A 110 -8.27 3.95 -1.37
C PRO A 110 -9.53 3.13 -1.13
N ASN A 111 -9.57 2.38 -0.02
CA ASN A 111 -10.70 1.59 0.44
C ASN A 111 -11.34 2.23 1.67
N LEU A 112 -12.23 3.18 1.40
CA LEU A 112 -12.91 3.95 2.46
C LEU A 112 -13.88 3.10 3.28
N GLU A 113 -14.31 1.94 2.79
CA GLU A 113 -15.20 1.03 3.52
C GLU A 113 -14.46 0.44 4.71
N VAL A 114 -13.27 -0.14 4.49
CA VAL A 114 -12.44 -0.67 5.58
C VAL A 114 -12.02 0.45 6.54
N LEU A 115 -11.57 1.60 6.01
CA LEU A 115 -11.16 2.74 6.85
C LEU A 115 -12.27 3.31 7.72
N ARG A 116 -13.54 3.24 7.28
CA ARG A 116 -14.67 3.66 8.11
C ARG A 116 -15.01 2.59 9.14
N GLY A 117 -14.98 1.31 8.74
CA GLY A 117 -15.27 0.19 9.63
C GLY A 117 -14.34 0.10 10.85
N ILE A 118 -13.07 0.52 10.73
CA ILE A 118 -12.13 0.55 11.87
C ILE A 118 -12.34 1.71 12.85
N LEU A 119 -13.21 2.68 12.51
CA LEU A 119 -13.56 3.81 13.38
C LEU A 119 -14.84 3.57 14.19
N GLU A 120 -15.60 2.54 13.83
CA GLU A 120 -16.84 2.11 14.50
C GLU A 120 -16.52 1.15 15.67
#